data_AF-A0A5K0VJY5-F1
#
_entry.id   AF-A0A5K0VJY5-F1
#
_cell.length_a   1.000
_cell.length_b   1.000
_cell.length_c   1.000
_cell.angle_alpha   90.00
_cell.angle_beta   90.00
_cell.angle_gamma   90.00
#
_symmetry.space_group_name_H-M   'P 1'
#
loop_
_entity.id
_entity.type
_entity.pdbx_description
1 polymer ?
#
loop_
_entity_poly.entity_id
_entity_poly.type
_entity_poly.pdbx_seq_one_letter_code
_entity_poly.pdbx_strand_id
1 'polypeptide(L)'
;LAYAMRVTEKCDVYRFGVVAPEILMGRHPGELLSSLVILKKQELDVKLWDMLDQRIPAPGDQEAELVAAVAKLAVMCKDMKL
;
A
#
# COMPACT_ATOMS: atom_id res chain seq x y z
N LEU A 1 -4.68 -9.04 -25.71
CA LEU A 1 -5.05 -7.64 -25.39
C LEU A 1 -3.78 -6.93 -24.92
N ALA A 2 -3.00 -6.33 -25.82
CA ALA A 2 -1.84 -5.53 -25.46
C ALA A 2 -2.33 -4.11 -25.16
N TYR A 3 -2.73 -3.87 -23.91
CA TYR A 3 -3.03 -2.53 -23.45
C TYR A 3 -1.69 -1.81 -23.28
N ALA A 4 -1.31 -0.98 -24.25
CA ALA A 4 -0.25 0.01 -24.03
C ALA A 4 -0.76 0.95 -22.94
N MET A 5 -0.43 0.64 -21.69
CA MET A 5 -0.78 1.47 -20.55
C MET A 5 -0.09 2.81 -20.78
N ARG A 6 -0.89 3.84 -21.05
CA ARG A 6 -0.37 5.16 -21.36
C ARG A 6 0.32 5.68 -20.09
N VAL A 7 1.66 5.70 -20.09
CA VAL A 7 2.43 6.20 -18.96
C VAL A 7 2.01 7.64 -18.70
N THR A 8 1.39 7.85 -17.55
CA THR A 8 0.79 9.11 -17.12
C THR A 8 1.03 9.24 -15.62
N GLU A 9 0.96 10.45 -15.09
CA GLU A 9 1.03 10.69 -13.64
C GLU A 9 0.04 9.80 -12.85
N LYS A 10 -1.13 9.49 -13.45
CA LYS A 10 -2.11 8.56 -12.87
C LYS A 10 -1.58 7.12 -12.73
N CYS A 11 -0.77 6.66 -13.68
CA CYS A 11 -0.13 5.34 -13.59
C CYS A 11 0.88 5.30 -12.45
N ASP A 12 1.63 6.38 -12.24
CA ASP A 12 2.62 6.47 -11.15
C ASP A 12 1.92 6.49 -9.79
N VAL A 13 0.80 7.23 -9.67
CA VAL A 13 -0.03 7.23 -8.46
C VAL A 13 -0.64 5.85 -8.20
N TYR A 14 -1.23 5.22 -9.21
CA TYR A 14 -1.78 3.86 -9.06
C TYR A 14 -0.70 2.86 -8.63
N ARG A 15 0.48 2.90 -9.27
CA ARG A 15 1.63 2.05 -8.92
C ARG A 15 2.14 2.31 -7.52
N PHE A 16 2.18 3.56 -7.06
CA PHE A 16 2.49 3.88 -5.67
C PHE A 16 1.50 3.20 -4.70
N GLY A 17 0.20 3.22 -5.02
CA GLY A 17 -0.83 2.55 -4.23
C GLY A 17 -0.69 1.02 -4.14
N VAL A 18 0.10 0.42 -5.04
CA VAL A 18 0.42 -1.01 -5.07
C VAL A 18 1.77 -1.28 -4.40
N VAL A 19 2.81 -0.52 -4.74
CA VAL A 19 4.20 -0.73 -4.29
C VAL A 19 4.44 -0.30 -2.83
N ALA A 20 3.83 0.79 -2.36
CA ALA A 20 4.07 1.26 -0.99
C ALA A 20 3.64 0.23 0.08
N PRO A 21 2.47 -0.43 -0.03
CA PRO A 21 2.10 -1.52 0.88
C PRO A 21 3.02 -2.74 0.80
N GLU A 22 3.57 -3.07 -0.37
CA GLU A 22 4.53 -4.18 -0.52
C GLU A 22 5.78 -3.96 0.31
N ILE A 23 6.29 -2.73 0.27
CA ILE A 23 7.47 -2.32 1.04
C ILE A 23 7.14 -2.37 2.54
N LEU A 24 6.00 -1.80 2.95
CA LEU A 24 5.59 -1.78 4.36
C LEU A 24 5.37 -3.17 4.94
N MET A 25 4.85 -4.11 4.15
CA MET A 25 4.56 -5.48 4.58
C MET A 25 5.75 -6.43 4.35
N GLY A 26 6.76 -6.00 3.59
CA GLY A 26 7.93 -6.81 3.24
C GLY A 26 7.60 -8.03 2.35
N ARG A 27 6.47 -7.99 1.63
CA ARG A 27 5.91 -9.10 0.83
C ARG A 27 5.56 -8.64 -0.58
N HIS A 28 5.69 -9.53 -1.56
CA HIS A 28 5.44 -9.22 -2.96
C HIS A 28 3.92 -9.05 -3.23
N PRO A 29 3.49 -8.16 -4.15
CA PRO A 29 2.07 -7.90 -4.40
C PRO A 29 1.33 -9.14 -4.84
N GLY A 30 1.97 -10.02 -5.62
CA GLY A 30 1.39 -11.31 -6.02
C GLY A 30 0.97 -12.20 -4.85
N GLU A 31 1.60 -12.05 -3.68
CA GLU A 31 1.25 -12.75 -2.43
C GLU A 31 0.22 -11.96 -1.60
N LEU A 32 0.10 -10.65 -1.84
CA LEU A 32 -0.74 -9.70 -1.13
C LEU A 32 -2.03 -9.34 -1.88
N LEU A 33 -2.21 -9.74 -3.14
CA LEU A 33 -3.37 -9.37 -3.96
C LEU A 33 -4.69 -9.78 -3.30
N SER A 34 -4.72 -10.91 -2.59
CA SER A 34 -5.87 -11.31 -1.78
C SER A 34 -6.10 -10.39 -0.58
N SER A 35 -5.04 -9.98 0.11
CA SER A 35 -5.08 -9.12 1.31
C SER A 35 -5.37 -7.65 1.00
N LEU A 36 -4.77 -7.09 -0.05
CA LEU A 36 -4.88 -5.68 -0.46
C LEU A 36 -6.20 -5.36 -1.16
N VAL A 37 -6.78 -6.34 -1.89
CA VAL A 37 -8.14 -6.22 -2.44
C VAL A 37 -9.18 -6.18 -1.31
N ILE A 38 -8.91 -6.84 -0.18
CA ILE A 38 -9.80 -6.87 0.99
C ILE A 38 -9.67 -5.62 1.85
N LEU A 39 -8.49 -4.99 1.92
CA LEU A 39 -8.24 -3.78 2.72
C LEU A 39 -9.08 -2.60 2.21
N LYS A 40 -10.28 -2.44 2.78
CA LYS A 40 -11.09 -1.22 2.62
C LYS A 40 -10.51 -0.11 3.48
N LYS A 41 -10.75 1.15 3.08
CA LYS A 41 -10.35 2.38 3.79
C LYS A 41 -10.67 2.35 5.31
N GLN A 42 -11.66 1.57 5.72
CA GLN A 42 -12.17 1.45 7.09
C GLN A 42 -11.50 0.36 7.95
N GLU A 43 -10.76 -0.59 7.36
CA GLU A 43 -10.05 -1.66 8.11
C GLU A 43 -8.58 -1.34 8.37
N LEU A 44 -8.13 -0.13 8.01
CA LEU A 44 -6.72 0.22 7.94
C LEU A 44 -6.06 0.39 9.31
N ASP A 45 -6.72 0.97 10.30
CA ASP A 45 -6.07 1.25 11.60
C ASP A 45 -5.82 -0.02 12.44
N VAL A 46 -6.63 -1.07 12.29
CA VAL A 46 -6.53 -2.28 13.14
C VAL A 46 -5.62 -3.33 12.52
N LYS A 47 -5.64 -3.50 11.18
CA LYS A 47 -4.86 -4.55 10.51
C LYS A 47 -3.51 -4.09 9.98
N LEU A 48 -3.23 -2.79 9.90
CA LEU A 48 -1.99 -2.29 9.29
C LEU A 48 -0.75 -2.73 10.09
N TRP A 49 -0.79 -2.60 11.42
CA TRP A 49 0.32 -2.97 12.30
C TRP A 49 0.66 -4.45 12.24
N ASP A 50 -0.37 -5.31 12.23
CA ASP A 50 -0.20 -6.77 12.14
C ASP A 50 0.39 -7.22 10.79
N MET A 51 0.25 -6.37 9.76
CA MET A 51 0.73 -6.65 8.41
C MET A 51 2.09 -6.03 8.11
N LEU A 52 2.63 -5.14 8.96
CA LEU A 52 3.96 -4.57 8.75
C LEU A 52 5.03 -5.67 8.77
N ASP A 53 6.13 -5.42 8.06
CA ASP A 53 7.27 -6.33 8.01
C ASP A 53 7.87 -6.51 9.41
N GLN A 54 7.56 -7.64 10.04
CA GLN A 54 8.03 -7.98 11.39
C GLN A 54 9.54 -8.22 11.48
N ARG A 55 10.25 -8.26 10.34
CA ARG A 55 11.73 -8.30 10.32
C ARG A 55 12.35 -6.94 10.62
N ILE A 56 11.57 -5.86 10.53
CA ILE A 56 12.01 -4.50 10.84
C ILE A 56 11.68 -4.20 12.31
N PRO A 57 12.59 -3.59 13.07
CA PRO A 57 12.29 -3.11 14.42
C PRO A 57 11.09 -2.16 14.42
N ALA A 58 10.31 -2.18 15.50
CA ALA A 58 9.17 -1.28 15.64
C ALA A 58 9.63 0.18 15.47
N PRO A 59 8.93 0.98 14.64
CA PRO A 59 9.25 2.39 14.47
C PRO A 59 9.05 3.17 15.78
N GLY A 60 9.80 4.27 15.95
CA GLY A 60 9.50 5.26 16.99
C GLY A 60 8.19 5.99 16.69
N ASP A 61 7.72 6.83 17.63
CA ASP A 61 6.40 7.49 17.52
C ASP A 61 6.26 8.33 16.24
N GLN A 62 7.33 9.04 15.85
CA GLN A 62 7.32 9.88 14.65
C GLN A 62 7.33 9.03 13.37
N GLU A 63 8.15 7.98 13.32
CA GLU A 63 8.19 7.05 12.19
C GLU A 63 6.87 6.29 12.07
N ALA A 64 6.23 5.95 13.18
CA ALA A 64 4.94 5.27 13.22
C ALA A 64 3.84 6.14 12.59
N GLU A 65 3.82 7.44 12.90
CA GLU A 65 2.89 8.39 12.29
C GLU A 65 3.12 8.51 10.78
N LEU A 66 4.38 8.59 10.34
CA LEU A 66 4.74 8.64 8.92
C LEU A 66 4.33 7.36 8.18
N VAL A 67 4.58 6.19 8.76
CA VAL A 67 4.17 4.89 8.20
C VAL A 67 2.65 4.82 8.06
N ALA A 68 1.90 5.25 9.08
CA ALA A 68 0.44 5.31 9.02
C ALA A 68 -0.06 6.26 7.94
N ALA A 69 0.59 7.42 7.77
CA ALA A 69 0.25 8.37 6.71
C ALA A 69 0.51 7.79 5.31
N VAL A 70 1.66 7.16 5.08
CA VAL A 70 2.00 6.49 3.82
C VAL A 70 1.02 5.37 3.50
N ALA A 71 0.67 4.55 4.48
CA ALA A 71 -0.32 3.49 4.31
C ALA A 71 -1.71 4.03 3.92
N LYS A 72 -2.15 5.11 4.57
CA LYS A 72 -3.41 5.80 4.24
C LYS A 72 -3.41 6.34 2.81
N LEU A 73 -2.31 6.96 2.39
CA LEU A 73 -2.15 7.47 1.03
C LEU A 73 -2.17 6.34 0.00
N ALA A 74 -1.43 5.25 0.24
CA ALA A 74 -1.39 4.11 -0.67
C ALA A 74 -2.78 3.51 -0.95
N VAL A 75 -3.60 3.37 0.10
CA VAL A 75 -4.99 2.90 -0.02
C VAL A 75 -5.86 3.86 -0.84
N MET A 76 -5.61 5.16 -0.75
CA MET A 76 -6.33 6.14 -1.58
C MET A 76 -5.88 6.09 -3.04
N CYS A 77 -4.59 5.84 -3.28
CA CYS A 77 -4.00 5.81 -4.61
C CYS A 77 -4.45 4.61 -5.46
N LYS A 78 -4.73 3.45 -4.85
CA LYS A 78 -5.24 2.27 -5.57
C LYS A 78 -6.67 2.42 -6.10
N ASP A 79 -7.48 3.28 -5.49
CA ASP A 79 -8.88 3.53 -5.88
C ASP A 79 -8.98 4.57 -7.02
N MET A 80 -7.85 5.11 -7.47
CA MET A 80 -7.80 6.07 -8.57
C MET A 80 -8.13 5.36 -9.89
N LYS A 81 -9.25 5.73 -10.52
CA LYS A 81 -9.61 5.23 -11.86
C LYS A 81 -8.58 5.73 -12.89
N LEU A 82 -7.88 4.77 -13.50
CA LEU A 82 -7.05 4.97 -14.69
C LEU A 82 -7.91 5.38 -15.89
#